data_AF-A0A6C1TZ61-F1
#
_entry.id   AF-A0A6C1TZ61-F1
#
_cell.length_a   1.000
_cell.length_b   1.000
_cell.length_c   1.000
_cell.angle_alpha   90.00
_cell.angle_beta   90.00
_cell.angle_gamma   90.00
#
_symmetry.space_group_name_H-M   'P 1'
#
loop_
_entity.id
_entity.type
_entity.pdbx_description
1 polymer ?
#
loop_
_entity_poly.entity_id
_entity_poly.type
_entity_poly.pdbx_seq_one_letter_code
_entity_poly.pdbx_strand_id
1 'polypeptide(L)'
;MTTLADMTPEEREECVGMWCFNPALGLLIYAGVDELNEHVFMQPTEPNYHWDKRLLQAVPRFDLPRAWNPDGTPLEVTDGES
;
A
#
# COMPACT_ATOMS: atom_id res chain seq x y z
N MET A 1 4.94 -14.83 -8.20
CA MET A 1 4.82 -13.72 -7.23
C MET A 1 3.37 -13.69 -6.80
N THR A 2 3.10 -13.52 -5.51
CA THR A 2 1.74 -13.46 -4.96
C THR A 2 1.28 -12.01 -4.98
N THR A 3 0.12 -11.73 -5.56
CA THR A 3 -0.50 -10.39 -5.55
C THR A 3 -1.38 -10.21 -4.31
N LEU A 4 -1.79 -8.97 -4.00
CA LEU A 4 -2.78 -8.73 -2.93
C LEU A 4 -4.12 -9.44 -3.19
N ALA A 5 -4.47 -9.68 -4.46
CA ALA A 5 -5.67 -10.41 -4.86
C ALA A 5 -5.61 -11.89 -4.53
N ASP A 6 -4.41 -12.48 -4.49
CA ASP A 6 -4.18 -13.90 -4.18
C ASP A 6 -4.18 -14.17 -2.66
N MET A 7 -4.09 -13.11 -1.85
CA MET A 7 -4.03 -13.16 -0.38
C MET A 7 -5.41 -13.20 0.26
N THR A 8 -5.52 -13.84 1.42
CA THR A 8 -6.72 -13.73 2.26
C THR A 8 -6.88 -12.29 2.78
N PRO A 9 -8.08 -11.92 3.29
CA PRO A 9 -8.26 -10.61 3.91
C PRO A 9 -7.26 -10.34 5.04
N GLU A 10 -6.96 -11.33 5.88
CA GLU A 10 -6.02 -11.21 7.01
C GLU A 10 -4.57 -11.01 6.52
N GLU A 11 -4.14 -11.79 5.53
CA GLU A 11 -2.81 -11.62 4.92
C GLU A 11 -2.68 -10.25 4.23
N ARG A 12 -3.78 -9.75 3.65
CA ARG A 12 -3.82 -8.44 3.02
C ARG A 12 -3.77 -7.31 4.05
N GLU A 13 -4.39 -7.48 5.20
CA GLU A 13 -4.34 -6.52 6.32
C GLU A 13 -2.91 -6.32 6.81
N GLU A 14 -2.11 -7.39 6.88
CA GLU A 14 -0.68 -7.30 7.20
C GLU A 14 0.12 -6.48 6.17
N CYS A 15 -0.40 -6.33 4.95
CA CYS A 15 0.22 -5.55 3.89
C CYS A 15 -0.09 -4.04 3.97
N VAL A 16 -0.92 -3.58 4.90
CA VAL A 16 -1.24 -2.14 5.05
C VAL A 16 0.03 -1.34 5.33
N GLY A 17 0.20 -0.24 4.59
CA GLY A 17 1.38 0.62 4.61
C GLY A 17 2.62 0.04 3.91
N MET A 18 2.52 -1.11 3.24
CA MET A 18 3.61 -1.66 2.44
C MET A 18 3.67 -1.05 1.04
N TRP A 19 4.89 -1.00 0.50
CA TRP A 19 5.10 -0.81 -0.92
C TRP A 19 4.53 -1.98 -1.71
N CYS A 20 3.84 -1.68 -2.79
CA CYS A 20 3.32 -2.63 -3.76
C CYS A 20 3.76 -2.20 -5.16
N PHE A 21 4.13 -3.16 -6.01
CA PHE A 21 4.48 -2.90 -7.40
C PHE A 21 3.33 -3.28 -8.32
N ASN A 22 2.89 -2.33 -9.14
CA ASN A 22 1.95 -2.54 -10.23
C ASN A 22 2.63 -2.20 -11.57
N PRO A 23 2.61 -3.08 -12.59
CA PRO A 23 3.29 -2.81 -13.86
C PRO A 23 2.83 -1.54 -14.59
N ALA A 24 1.58 -1.11 -14.41
CA ALA A 24 1.01 0.06 -15.08
C ALA A 24 1.29 1.38 -14.34
N LEU A 25 1.38 1.34 -13.01
CA LEU A 25 1.50 2.55 -12.17
C LEU A 25 2.85 2.67 -11.43
N GLY A 26 3.68 1.63 -11.45
CA GLY A 26 4.92 1.57 -10.70
C GLY A 26 4.70 1.22 -9.22
N LEU A 27 5.44 1.87 -8.33
CA LEU A 27 5.31 1.68 -6.88
C LEU A 27 4.11 2.45 -6.33
N LEU A 28 3.33 1.78 -5.51
CA LEU A 28 2.16 2.26 -4.80
C LEU A 28 2.29 1.88 -3.32
N ILE A 29 1.53 2.54 -2.45
CA ILE A 29 1.36 2.15 -1.05
C ILE A 29 -0.03 1.59 -0.91
N TYR A 30 -0.16 0.38 -0.36
CA TYR A 30 -1.47 -0.16 -0.01
C TYR A 30 -1.92 0.45 1.32
N ALA A 31 -2.96 1.30 1.29
CA ALA A 31 -3.44 2.03 2.47
C ALA A 31 -4.53 1.28 3.25
N GLY A 32 -4.89 0.06 2.81
CA GLY A 32 -5.93 -0.75 3.45
C GLY A 32 -7.27 -0.65 2.75
N VAL A 33 -8.34 -0.70 3.54
CA VAL A 33 -9.71 -0.53 3.09
C VAL A 33 -10.35 0.66 3.79
N ASP A 34 -11.23 1.37 3.09
CA ASP A 34 -12.00 2.47 3.68
C ASP A 34 -13.29 1.98 4.36
N GLU A 35 -14.10 2.93 4.83
CA GLU A 35 -15.39 2.66 5.50
C GLU A 35 -16.42 1.94 4.61
N LEU A 36 -16.22 1.93 3.29
CA LEU A 36 -17.07 1.23 2.32
C LEU A 36 -16.50 -0.15 1.94
N ASN A 37 -15.41 -0.58 2.60
CA ASN A 37 -14.64 -1.78 2.26
C ASN A 37 -14.03 -1.72 0.85
N GLU A 38 -13.70 -0.53 0.35
CA GLU A 38 -12.98 -0.36 -0.91
C GLU A 38 -11.47 -0.30 -0.66
N HIS A 39 -10.70 -0.97 -1.52
CA HIS A 39 -9.24 -0.99 -1.39
C HIS A 39 -8.63 0.33 -1.81
N VAL A 40 -7.82 0.91 -0.93
CA VAL A 40 -7.20 2.21 -1.12
C VAL A 40 -5.71 2.04 -1.42
N PHE A 41 -5.25 2.71 -2.47
CA PHE A 41 -3.84 2.79 -2.82
C PHE A 41 -3.41 4.25 -2.93
N MET A 42 -2.20 4.57 -2.52
CA MET A 42 -1.61 5.90 -2.69
C MET A 42 -0.39 5.80 -3.61
N GLN A 43 -0.33 6.69 -4.60
CA GLN A 43 0.85 6.82 -5.46
C GLN A 43 1.77 7.90 -4.86
N PRO A 44 3.05 7.61 -4.57
CA PRO A 44 3.95 8.58 -3.95
C PRO A 44 4.37 9.71 -4.92
N THR A 45 4.39 9.42 -6.22
CA THR A 45 4.82 10.39 -7.25
C THR A 45 3.75 11.41 -7.62
N GLU A 46 2.48 11.07 -7.38
CA GLU A 46 1.32 11.93 -7.55
C GLU A 46 0.43 11.69 -6.33
N PRO A 47 0.37 12.60 -5.35
CA PRO A 47 -0.27 12.36 -4.04
C PRO A 47 -1.80 12.29 -4.17
N ASN A 48 -2.26 11.24 -4.82
CA ASN A 48 -3.63 10.91 -5.13
C ASN A 48 -3.90 9.51 -4.59
N TYR A 49 -5.13 9.34 -4.12
CA TYR A 49 -5.66 8.05 -3.71
C TYR A 49 -6.39 7.39 -4.88
N HIS A 50 -6.28 6.07 -4.95
CA HIS A 50 -6.94 5.25 -5.94
C HIS A 50 -7.80 4.19 -5.26
N TRP A 51 -9.04 4.06 -5.71
CA TRP A 51 -10.04 3.09 -5.23
C TRP A 51 -10.33 1.98 -6.26
N ASP A 52 -9.43 1.76 -7.23
CA ASP A 52 -9.65 0.73 -8.26
C ASP A 52 -9.26 -0.67 -7.74
N LYS A 53 -10.24 -1.57 -7.63
CA LYS A 53 -10.03 -2.99 -7.23
C LYS A 53 -9.02 -3.72 -8.13
N ARG A 54 -8.79 -3.28 -9.36
CA ARG A 54 -7.75 -3.84 -10.23
C ARG A 54 -6.34 -3.69 -9.65
N LEU A 55 -6.14 -2.73 -8.74
CA LEU A 55 -4.86 -2.52 -8.07
C LEU A 55 -4.51 -3.62 -7.07
N LEU A 56 -5.45 -4.50 -6.70
CA LEU A 56 -5.13 -5.73 -5.96
C LEU A 56 -4.20 -6.67 -6.74
N GLN A 57 -4.05 -6.49 -8.05
CA GLN A 57 -3.03 -7.21 -8.84
C GLN A 57 -1.61 -6.73 -8.55
N ALA A 58 -1.43 -5.71 -7.71
CA ALA A 58 -0.11 -5.28 -7.27
C ALA A 58 0.55 -6.33 -6.38
N VAL A 59 1.87 -6.44 -6.51
CA VAL A 59 2.72 -7.37 -5.75
C VAL A 59 3.34 -6.65 -4.57
N PRO A 60 3.07 -7.05 -3.31
CA PRO A 60 3.72 -6.47 -2.14
C PRO A 60 5.24 -6.67 -2.18
N ARG A 61 5.99 -5.63 -1.81
CA ARG A 61 7.46 -5.60 -1.79
C ARG A 61 7.96 -5.81 -0.36
N PHE A 62 7.92 -7.06 0.08
CA PHE A 62 8.43 -7.50 1.39
C PHE A 62 9.94 -7.29 1.57
N ASP A 63 10.66 -7.05 0.47
CA ASP A 63 12.08 -6.73 0.45
C ASP A 63 12.38 -5.26 0.77
N LEU A 64 11.36 -4.39 0.81
CA LEU A 64 11.49 -2.97 1.14
C LEU A 64 11.00 -2.69 2.57
N PRO A 65 11.54 -1.65 3.24
CA PRO A 65 10.94 -1.17 4.48
C PRO A 65 9.50 -0.72 4.23
N ARG A 66 8.65 -0.74 5.27
CA ARG A 66 7.30 -0.22 5.16
C ARG A 66 7.33 1.26 4.76
N ALA A 67 6.38 1.65 3.90
CA ALA A 67 6.23 3.03 3.48
C ALA A 67 5.53 3.85 4.58
N TRP A 68 4.50 3.25 5.18
CA TRP A 68 3.61 3.80 6.20
C TRP A 68 3.52 2.84 7.40
N ASN A 69 2.95 3.31 8.50
CA ASN A 69 2.63 2.46 9.65
C ASN A 69 1.62 1.36 9.25
N PRO A 70 1.59 0.22 9.98
CA PRO A 70 0.61 -0.85 9.75
C PRO A 70 -0.85 -0.42 9.91
N ASP A 71 -1.11 0.71 10.57
CA ASP A 71 -2.45 1.31 10.71
C ASP A 71 -2.86 2.17 9.51
N GLY A 72 -2.01 2.28 8.48
CA GLY A 72 -2.28 3.07 7.29
C GLY A 72 -1.95 4.56 7.42
N THR A 73 -1.32 4.98 8.52
CA THR A 73 -0.84 6.37 8.67
C THR A 73 0.57 6.55 8.12
N PRO A 74 0.91 7.71 7.53
CA PRO A 74 2.29 8.01 7.15
C PRO A 74 3.25 7.88 8.34
N LEU A 75 4.46 7.38 8.08
CA LEU A 75 5.53 7.44 9.09
C LEU A 75 5.77 8.92 9.44
N GLU A 76 5.75 9.23 10.73
CA GLU A 76 6.20 10.55 11.18
C GLU A 76 7.67 10.70 10.79
N VAL A 77 7.93 11.61 9.84
CA VAL A 77 9.29 12.00 9.52
C VAL A 77 9.77 12.78 10.74
N THR A 78 10.55 12.14 11.60
CA THR A 78 11.42 12.89 12.49
C THR A 78 12.48 13.51 11.58
N ASP A 79 12.28 14.79 11.21
CA ASP A 79 13.35 15.59 10.64
C ASP A 79 14.47 15.62 11.68
N GLY A 80 15.38 14.65 11.58
CA GLY A 80 16.66 14.64 12.26
C GLY A 80 17.57 15.67 11.61
N GLU A 81 17.17 16.95 11.64
CA GLU A 81 18.12 18.03 11.59
C GLU A 81 18.82 18.07 12.97
N SER A 82 20.01 17.47 13.04
CA SER A 82 21.03 17.74 14.06
C SER A 82 22.18 18.50 13.41
#